data_AF-A0AAV2MZ08-F1
#
_entry.id   AF-A0AAV2MZ08-F1
#
_cell.length_a   1.000
_cell.length_b   1.000
_cell.length_c   1.000
_cell.angle_alpha   90.00
_cell.angle_beta   90.00
_cell.angle_gamma   90.00
#
_symmetry.space_group_name_H-M   'P 1'
#
loop_
_entity.id
_entity.type
_entity.pdbx_description
1 polymer ?
#
loop_
_entity_poly.entity_id
_entity_poly.type
_entity_poly.pdbx_seq_one_letter_code
_entity_poly.pdbx_strand_id
1 'polypeptide(L)'
;MRNSCEEFKRIWTESVTVAKNNSIDIECSFGVRPRKLPPHLQQFITESPHSEEISASSSEEYRTRVFIPVLDTIISEIDRRFTKNNKVLQGINALQPNNKLFLDLSQLKYLAEQYACDVDAVAVEVKLQLHFCLN
;
A
#
# COMPACT_ATOMS: atom_id res chain seq x y z
N MET A 1 0.68 6.49 -17.02
CA MET A 1 -0.46 5.76 -16.42
C MET A 1 -1.53 5.36 -17.47
N ARG A 2 -1.18 4.59 -18.51
CA ARG A 2 -2.14 4.13 -19.53
C ARG A 2 -2.60 2.66 -19.37
N ASN A 3 -2.02 1.92 -18.42
CA ASN A 3 -2.32 0.49 -18.19
C ASN A 3 -3.38 0.21 -17.11
N SER A 4 -3.94 1.21 -16.42
CA SER A 4 -4.88 0.93 -15.31
C SER A 4 -6.26 0.48 -15.76
N CYS A 5 -6.68 0.77 -17.00
CA CYS A 5 -8.05 0.51 -17.47
C CYS A 5 -8.29 -0.96 -17.78
N GLU A 6 -7.40 -1.57 -18.58
CA GLU A 6 -7.53 -2.99 -18.94
C GLU A 6 -7.26 -3.92 -17.75
N GLU A 7 -6.28 -3.56 -16.91
CA GLU A 7 -6.00 -4.28 -15.67
C GLU A 7 -7.18 -4.21 -14.69
N PHE A 8 -7.80 -3.03 -14.56
CA PHE A 8 -9.00 -2.87 -13.75
C PHE A 8 -10.15 -3.74 -14.28
N LYS A 9 -10.42 -3.73 -15.59
CA LYS A 9 -11.47 -4.57 -16.19
C LYS A 9 -11.25 -6.05 -15.89
N ARG A 10 -10.00 -6.53 -15.96
CA ARG A 10 -9.65 -7.92 -15.65
C ARG A 10 -9.95 -8.26 -14.19
N ILE A 11 -9.42 -7.45 -13.26
CA ILE A 11 -9.63 -7.63 -11.82
C ILE A 11 -11.12 -7.53 -11.46
N TRP A 12 -11.84 -6.57 -12.06
CA TRP A 12 -13.27 -6.40 -11.87
C TRP A 12 -14.06 -7.64 -12.29
N THR A 13 -13.77 -8.19 -13.47
CA THR A 13 -14.46 -9.38 -13.98
C THR A 13 -14.24 -10.60 -13.08
N GLU A 14 -13.01 -10.80 -12.61
CA GLU A 14 -12.67 -11.87 -11.67
C GLU A 14 -13.38 -11.67 -10.33
N SER A 15 -13.34 -10.45 -9.79
CA SER A 15 -13.98 -10.09 -8.51
C SER A 15 -15.50 -10.30 -8.56
N VAL A 16 -16.14 -9.91 -9.66
CA VAL A 16 -17.58 -10.13 -9.88
C VAL A 16 -17.91 -11.62 -9.95
N THR A 17 -17.05 -12.41 -10.59
CA THR A 17 -17.24 -13.86 -10.68
C THR A 17 -17.16 -14.51 -9.29
N VAL A 18 -16.15 -14.15 -8.50
CA VAL A 18 -15.99 -14.63 -7.12
C VAL A 18 -17.16 -14.20 -6.25
N ALA A 19 -17.59 -12.94 -6.32
CA ALA A 19 -18.71 -12.43 -5.55
C ALA A 19 -20.02 -13.16 -5.87
N LYS A 20 -20.33 -13.36 -7.16
CA LYS A 20 -21.51 -14.14 -7.59
C LYS A 20 -21.48 -15.58 -7.08
N ASN A 21 -20.33 -16.24 -7.16
CA ASN A 21 -20.16 -17.61 -6.67
C ASN A 21 -20.36 -17.74 -5.15
N ASN A 22 -20.19 -16.64 -4.40
CA ASN A 22 -20.35 -16.60 -2.94
C ASN A 22 -21.64 -15.86 -2.52
N SER A 23 -22.57 -15.59 -3.45
CA SER A 23 -23.82 -14.86 -3.19
C SER A 23 -23.62 -13.49 -2.51
N ILE A 24 -22.51 -12.82 -2.84
CA ILE A 24 -22.21 -11.46 -2.37
C ILE A 24 -22.86 -10.47 -3.34
N ASP A 25 -23.65 -9.56 -2.80
CA ASP A 25 -24.22 -8.46 -3.58
C ASP A 25 -23.15 -7.43 -3.97
N ILE A 26 -23.18 -7.01 -5.23
CA ILE A 26 -22.21 -6.11 -5.86
C ILE A 26 -22.89 -4.78 -6.22
N GLU A 27 -24.20 -4.64 -5.99
CA GLU A 27 -24.90 -3.37 -6.13
C GLU A 27 -24.40 -2.39 -5.06
N CYS A 28 -23.42 -1.58 -5.45
CA CYS A 28 -22.85 -0.60 -4.56
C CYS A 28 -23.82 0.56 -4.38
N SER A 29 -24.55 0.55 -3.27
CA SER A 29 -25.05 1.80 -2.71
C SER A 29 -23.92 2.43 -1.92
N PHE A 30 -23.00 3.14 -2.59
CA PHE A 30 -22.15 4.11 -1.88
C PHE A 30 -23.07 5.19 -1.35
N GLY A 31 -23.66 4.96 -0.19
CA GLY A 31 -24.65 5.85 0.41
C GLY A 31 -24.13 7.27 0.38
N VAL A 32 -24.70 8.10 -0.49
CA VAL A 32 -24.41 9.53 -0.50
C VAL A 32 -24.95 10.02 0.83
N ARG A 33 -24.06 10.41 1.75
CA ARG A 33 -24.50 11.06 2.99
C ARG A 33 -25.39 12.23 2.56
N PRO A 34 -26.69 12.24 2.89
CA PRO A 34 -27.54 13.35 2.50
C PRO A 34 -26.96 14.60 3.16
N ARG A 35 -26.49 15.54 2.34
CA ARG A 35 -26.02 16.83 2.82
C ARG A 35 -27.27 17.53 3.34
N LYS A 36 -27.43 17.58 4.66
CA LYS A 36 -28.49 18.37 5.27
C LYS A 36 -28.22 19.83 4.92
N LEU A 37 -29.12 20.43 4.15
CA LEU A 37 -29.02 21.84 3.84
C LEU A 37 -29.15 22.63 5.15
N PRO A 38 -28.26 23.61 5.41
CA PRO A 38 -28.44 24.52 6.54
C PRO A 38 -29.82 25.19 6.44
N PRO A 39 -30.62 25.22 7.52
CA PRO A 39 -32.01 25.66 7.47
C PRO A 39 -32.18 27.11 6.98
N HIS A 40 -31.19 27.98 7.22
CA HIS A 40 -31.21 29.37 6.78
C HIS A 40 -30.99 29.57 5.27
N LEU A 41 -30.58 28.53 4.53
CA LEU A 41 -30.35 28.57 3.09
C LEU A 41 -31.50 27.98 2.25
N GLN A 42 -32.53 27.41 2.89
CA GLN A 42 -33.67 26.81 2.19
C GLN A 42 -34.45 27.82 1.35
N GLN A 43 -34.50 29.09 1.78
CA GLN A 43 -35.27 30.15 1.11
C GLN A 43 -34.60 30.74 -0.14
N PHE A 44 -33.34 30.37 -0.43
CA PHE A 44 -32.55 30.95 -1.53
C PHE A 44 -32.32 29.98 -2.70
N ILE A 45 -33.04 28.85 -2.74
CA ILE A 45 -32.89 27.86 -3.81
C ILE A 45 -33.82 28.21 -4.99
N THR A 46 -33.22 28.43 -6.16
CA THR A 46 -33.91 28.34 -7.45
C THR A 46 -33.66 26.94 -8.00
N GLU A 47 -34.69 26.12 -8.13
CA GLU A 47 -34.58 24.77 -8.68
C GLU A 47 -34.25 24.85 -10.17
N SER A 48 -32.99 24.60 -10.53
CA SER A 48 -32.59 24.34 -11.92
C SER A 48 -32.68 22.83 -12.14
N PRO A 49 -33.49 22.34 -13.10
CA PRO A 49 -33.56 20.92 -13.42
C PRO A 49 -32.34 20.55 -14.25
N HIS A 50 -31.17 20.44 -13.61
CA HIS A 50 -30.02 19.79 -14.24
C HIS A 50 -29.17 19.12 -13.17
N SER A 51 -29.59 17.92 -12.81
CA SER A 51 -28.67 16.90 -12.35
C SER A 51 -29.11 15.63 -13.06
N GLU A 52 -28.56 15.43 -14.25
CA GLU A 52 -28.37 14.09 -14.76
C GLU A 52 -27.72 13.31 -13.61
N GLU A 53 -28.47 12.38 -13.02
CA GLU A 53 -27.86 11.27 -12.31
C GLU A 53 -26.98 10.58 -13.34
N ILE A 54 -25.71 10.96 -13.38
CA ILE A 54 -24.68 10.22 -14.08
C ILE A 54 -24.70 8.87 -13.39
N SER A 55 -25.46 7.93 -13.96
CA SER A 55 -25.46 6.53 -13.61
C SER A 55 -24.09 6.00 -14.00
N ALA A 56 -23.07 6.35 -13.21
CA ALA A 56 -21.79 5.70 -13.27
C ALA A 56 -22.09 4.22 -13.08
N SER A 57 -21.71 3.40 -14.07
CA SER A 57 -21.75 1.96 -13.92
C SER A 57 -21.10 1.60 -12.58
N SER A 58 -21.70 0.70 -11.81
CA SER A 58 -21.17 0.27 -10.50
C SER A 58 -19.66 -0.01 -10.58
N SER A 59 -19.20 -0.56 -11.70
CA SER A 59 -17.80 -0.76 -12.05
C SER A 59 -16.94 0.52 -11.96
N GLU A 60 -17.34 1.63 -12.60
CA GLU A 60 -16.57 2.88 -12.58
C GLU A 60 -16.63 3.55 -11.19
N GLU A 61 -17.70 3.34 -10.42
CA GLU A 61 -17.74 3.79 -9.03
C GLU A 61 -16.75 3.01 -8.15
N TYR A 62 -16.69 1.68 -8.28
CA TYR A 62 -15.66 0.88 -7.61
C TYR A 62 -14.25 1.26 -8.07
N ARG A 63 -14.08 1.59 -9.35
CA ARG A 63 -12.79 2.06 -9.87
C ARG A 63 -12.31 3.31 -9.16
N THR A 64 -13.18 4.31 -9.08
CA THR A 64 -12.84 5.65 -8.57
C THR A 64 -12.80 5.72 -7.05
N ARG A 65 -13.68 4.98 -6.36
CA ARG A 65 -13.85 5.06 -4.90
C ARG A 65 -13.08 3.99 -4.13
N VAL A 66 -12.72 2.88 -4.79
CA VAL A 66 -12.04 1.75 -4.13
C VAL A 66 -10.72 1.45 -4.80
N PHE A 67 -10.72 1.11 -6.09
CA PHE A 67 -9.52 0.61 -6.77
C PHE A 67 -8.38 1.63 -6.79
N ILE A 68 -8.64 2.86 -7.26
CA ILE A 68 -7.62 3.91 -7.33
C ILE A 68 -7.13 4.30 -5.92
N PRO A 69 -8.00 4.62 -4.94
CA PRO A 69 -7.55 4.97 -3.59
C PRO A 69 -6.74 3.87 -2.89
N VAL A 70 -7.09 2.60 -3.10
CA VAL A 70 -6.32 1.48 -2.56
C VAL A 70 -4.92 1.42 -3.19
N LEU A 71 -4.81 1.57 -4.51
CA LEU A 71 -3.51 1.62 -5.18
C LEU A 71 -2.66 2.80 -4.69
N ASP A 72 -3.26 3.99 -4.57
CA ASP A 72 -2.57 5.17 -4.06
C ASP A 72 -2.08 4.95 -2.63
N THR A 73 -2.89 4.28 -1.79
CA THR A 73 -2.51 3.92 -0.43
C THR A 73 -1.35 2.92 -0.40
N ILE A 74 -1.39 1.89 -1.24
CA ILE A 74 -0.31 0.89 -1.34
C ILE A 74 0.98 1.58 -1.77
N ILE A 75 0.95 2.42 -2.80
CA ILE A 75 2.12 3.16 -3.28
C ILE A 75 2.64 4.07 -2.14
N SER A 76 1.77 4.82 -1.49
CA SER A 76 2.14 5.70 -0.38
C SER A 76 2.78 4.93 0.78
N GLU A 77 2.24 3.77 1.15
CA GLU A 77 2.81 2.94 2.21
C GLU A 77 4.13 2.30 1.80
N ILE A 78 4.28 1.87 0.54
CA ILE A 78 5.55 1.37 0.01
C ILE A 78 6.60 2.49 0.09
N ASP A 79 6.27 3.68 -0.38
CA ASP A 79 7.17 4.83 -0.34
C ASP A 79 7.54 5.21 1.10
N ARG A 80 6.55 5.27 1.99
CA ARG A 80 6.76 5.61 3.40
C ARG A 80 7.65 4.59 4.10
N ARG A 81 7.45 3.30 3.85
CA ARG A 81 8.13 2.21 4.58
C ARG A 81 9.44 1.78 3.96
N PHE A 82 9.63 1.89 2.65
CA PHE A 82 10.79 1.32 1.97
C PHE A 82 11.71 2.35 1.32
N THR A 83 11.24 3.57 1.03
CA THR A 83 12.10 4.62 0.48
C THR A 83 13.10 5.14 1.51
N LYS A 84 12.69 5.27 2.79
CA LYS A 84 13.58 5.68 3.89
C LYS A 84 14.26 4.50 4.60
N ASN A 85 13.64 3.32 4.64
CA ASN A 85 14.23 2.12 5.26
C ASN A 85 15.03 1.24 4.29
N ASN A 86 15.54 1.82 3.20
CA ASN A 86 16.46 1.13 2.29
C ASN A 86 17.62 0.46 3.05
N LYS A 87 18.11 1.11 4.12
CA LYS A 87 19.19 0.59 4.97
C LYS A 87 18.86 -0.75 5.64
N VAL A 88 17.59 -1.02 5.99
CA VAL A 88 17.16 -2.32 6.52
C VAL A 88 17.29 -3.40 5.44
N LEU A 89 16.83 -3.11 4.22
CA LEU A 89 16.97 -4.01 3.08
C LEU A 89 18.44 -4.24 2.72
N GLN A 90 19.29 -3.22 2.84
CA GLN A 90 20.74 -3.36 2.65
C GLN A 90 21.37 -4.26 3.72
N GLY A 91 20.96 -4.14 4.97
CA GLY A 91 21.44 -5.00 6.05
C GLY A 91 21.12 -6.48 5.84
N ILE A 92 20.00 -6.83 5.17
CA ILE A 92 19.66 -8.23 4.86
C ILE A 92 20.74 -8.88 4.00
N ASN A 93 21.35 -8.14 3.07
CA ASN A 93 22.44 -8.65 2.24
C ASN A 93 23.66 -9.06 3.08
N ALA A 94 23.88 -8.41 4.22
CA ALA A 94 24.98 -8.74 5.13
C ALA A 94 24.71 -9.98 5.99
N LEU A 95 23.48 -10.48 6.02
CA LEU A 95 23.09 -11.74 6.65
C LEU A 95 23.13 -12.93 5.70
N GLN A 96 23.41 -12.72 4.40
CA GLN A 96 23.43 -13.78 3.39
C GLN A 96 24.87 -14.31 3.19
N PRO A 97 25.17 -15.59 3.49
CA PRO A 97 26.53 -16.13 3.43
C PRO A 97 27.22 -16.05 2.06
N ASN A 98 26.43 -16.17 0.98
CA ASN A 98 26.95 -16.15 -0.40
C ASN A 98 27.09 -14.73 -0.98
N ASN A 99 26.75 -13.70 -0.20
CA ASN A 99 26.84 -12.31 -0.64
C ASN A 99 28.24 -11.75 -0.34
N LYS A 100 28.75 -10.87 -1.20
CA LYS A 100 30.04 -10.19 -0.98
C LYS A 100 30.03 -9.28 0.24
N LEU A 101 28.84 -8.86 0.66
CA LEU A 101 28.64 -8.01 1.83
C LEU A 101 28.38 -8.82 3.11
N PHE A 102 28.53 -10.15 3.08
CA PHE A 102 28.30 -11.00 4.25
C PHE A 102 29.17 -10.54 5.43
N LEU A 103 28.53 -10.36 6.59
CA LEU A 103 29.13 -9.86 7.82
C LEU A 103 29.76 -8.45 7.73
N ASP A 104 29.36 -7.63 6.76
CA ASP A 104 29.76 -6.22 6.70
C ASP A 104 29.12 -5.43 7.86
N LEU A 105 29.95 -5.01 8.81
CA LEU A 105 29.53 -4.23 9.99
C LEU A 105 28.83 -2.92 9.64
N SER A 106 29.21 -2.28 8.54
CA SER A 106 28.59 -1.01 8.12
C SER A 106 27.12 -1.19 7.75
N GLN A 107 26.75 -2.37 7.25
CA GLN A 107 25.40 -2.75 6.86
C GLN A 107 24.62 -3.31 8.06
N LEU A 108 25.26 -4.14 8.88
CA LEU A 108 24.64 -4.75 10.07
C LEU A 108 24.30 -3.72 11.14
N LYS A 109 25.09 -2.64 11.28
CA LYS A 109 24.83 -1.58 12.26
C LYS A 109 23.42 -1.00 12.10
N TYR A 110 22.96 -0.78 10.87
CA TYR A 110 21.62 -0.24 10.63
C TYR A 110 20.51 -1.21 11.04
N LEU A 111 20.72 -2.52 10.88
CA LEU A 111 19.78 -3.52 11.41
C LEU A 111 19.81 -3.55 12.93
N ALA A 112 21.00 -3.55 13.53
CA ALA A 112 21.16 -3.58 14.98
C ALA A 112 20.46 -2.39 15.65
N GLU A 113 20.63 -1.18 15.10
CA GLU A 113 19.95 0.03 15.59
C GLU A 113 18.42 -0.05 15.47
N GLN A 114 17.90 -0.60 14.36
CA GLN A 114 16.45 -0.72 14.14
C GLN A 114 15.78 -1.76 15.06
N TYR A 115 16.48 -2.85 15.37
CA TYR A 115 15.99 -3.89 16.27
C TYR A 115 16.40 -3.68 17.74
N ALA A 116 16.98 -2.51 18.06
CA ALA A 116 17.48 -2.17 19.39
C ALA A 116 18.47 -3.22 19.95
N CYS A 117 19.28 -3.81 19.08
CA CYS A 117 20.38 -4.69 19.46
C CYS A 117 21.59 -3.86 19.93
N ASP A 118 22.41 -4.46 20.80
CA ASP A 118 23.70 -3.91 21.19
C ASP A 118 24.69 -4.00 20.01
N VAL A 119 25.04 -2.84 19.45
CA VAL A 119 25.94 -2.74 18.29
C VAL A 119 27.35 -3.23 18.62
N ASP A 120 27.81 -3.06 19.87
CA ASP A 120 29.14 -3.51 20.29
C ASP A 120 29.18 -5.03 20.41
N ALA A 121 28.11 -5.64 20.94
CA ALA A 121 27.96 -7.09 20.98
C ALA A 121 27.97 -7.69 19.56
N VAL A 122 27.21 -7.10 18.63
CA VAL A 122 27.21 -7.51 17.21
C VAL A 122 28.61 -7.38 16.59
N ALA A 123 29.35 -6.32 16.92
CA ALA A 123 30.71 -6.14 16.43
C ALA A 123 31.69 -7.21 16.93
N VAL A 124 31.52 -7.69 18.17
CA VAL A 124 32.30 -8.79 18.73
C VAL A 124 31.95 -10.11 18.05
N GLU A 125 30.66 -10.41 17.88
CA GLU A 125 30.20 -11.64 17.23
C GLU A 125 30.69 -11.76 15.78
N VAL A 126 30.60 -10.67 15.02
CA VAL A 126 31.11 -10.61 13.64
C VAL A 126 32.61 -10.92 13.59
N LYS A 127 33.40 -10.35 14.51
CA LYS A 127 34.85 -10.63 14.59
C LYS A 127 35.15 -12.08 14.93
N LEU A 128 34.38 -12.67 15.85
CA LEU A 128 34.52 -14.09 16.21
C LEU A 128 34.22 -14.98 15.01
N GLN A 129 33.11 -14.74 14.31
CA GLN A 129 32.73 -15.52 13.12
C GLN A 129 33.74 -15.38 11.98
N LEU A 130 34.27 -14.18 11.72
CA LEU A 130 35.34 -13.99 10.74
C LEU A 130 36.62 -14.76 11.11
N HIS A 131 36.95 -14.83 12.41
CA HIS A 131 38.09 -15.63 12.88
C HIS A 131 37.89 -17.14 12.67
N PHE A 132 36.67 -17.63 12.82
CA PHE A 132 36.35 -19.05 12.57
C PHE A 132 36.19 -19.40 11.09
N CYS A 133 35.85 -18.44 10.21
CA CYS A 133 35.68 -18.68 8.78
C CYS A 133 36.96 -18.50 7.94
N LEU A 134 37.99 -17.85 8.48
CA LEU A 134 39.27 -17.58 7.80
C LEU A 134 40.44 -18.48 8.28
N ASN A 135 40.17 -19.42 9.18
CA ASN A 135 41.06 -20.53 9.55
C ASN A 135 40.48 -21.86 9.08
#